data_AF-A0A183BMR5-F1
#
_entry.id   AF-A0A183BMR5-F1
#
_cell.length_a   1.000
_cell.length_b   1.000
_cell.length_c   1.000
_cell.angle_alpha   90.00
_cell.angle_beta   90.00
_cell.angle_gamma   90.00
#
_symmetry.space_group_name_H-M   'P 1'
#
loop_
_entity.id
_entity.type
_entity.pdbx_description
1 polymer ?
#
loop_
_entity_poly.entity_id
_entity_poly.type
_entity_poly.pdbx_seq_one_letter_code
_entity_poly.pdbx_strand_id
1 'polypeptide(L)'
;MKEPCFRCKRPTYFNDKVGPLKDGVLFHKGCFKCWICGSRLSLKTYHNNRNDNQDLEVYCAGHVPTPGPHDAIPYRSNLLWSPKTKGEYPHNLMRT
;
A
#
# COMPACT_ATOMS: atom_id res chain seq x y z
N MET A 1 19.65 -0.95 -18.36
CA MET A 1 19.10 0.01 -17.38
C MET A 1 18.72 -0.75 -16.11
N LYS A 2 18.86 -0.12 -14.94
CA LYS A 2 18.46 -0.73 -13.66
C LYS A 2 17.10 -0.17 -13.28
N GLU A 3 16.10 -1.05 -13.19
CA GLU A 3 14.75 -0.65 -12.86
C GLU A 3 14.67 -0.15 -11.39
N PRO A 4 14.12 1.05 -11.16
CA PRO A 4 14.06 1.65 -9.84
C PRO A 4 12.97 1.00 -8.97
N CYS A 5 13.23 0.89 -7.67
CA CYS A 5 12.23 0.48 -6.70
C CYS A 5 11.16 1.56 -6.59
N PHE A 6 9.90 1.17 -6.66
CA PHE A 6 8.76 2.08 -6.54
C PHE A 6 8.74 2.86 -5.22
N ARG A 7 9.21 2.23 -4.14
CA ARG A 7 9.11 2.77 -2.78
C ARG A 7 10.22 3.72 -2.39
N CYS A 8 11.47 3.37 -2.70
CA CYS A 8 12.63 4.19 -2.33
C CYS A 8 13.27 4.90 -3.53
N LYS A 9 12.77 4.67 -4.75
CA LYS A 9 13.27 5.20 -6.03
C LYS A 9 14.75 4.90 -6.32
N ARG A 10 15.38 3.99 -5.56
CA ARG A 10 16.75 3.51 -5.80
C ARG A 10 16.74 2.31 -6.75
N PRO A 11 17.81 2.11 -7.54
CA PRO A 11 17.90 0.97 -8.45
C PRO A 11 17.79 -0.36 -7.67
N THR A 12 17.00 -1.29 -8.20
CA THR A 12 16.97 -2.66 -7.69
C THR A 12 18.10 -3.47 -8.29
N TYR A 13 18.68 -4.36 -7.48
CA TYR A 13 19.69 -5.32 -7.93
C TYR A 13 19.05 -6.70 -8.06
N PHE A 14 19.63 -7.56 -8.89
CA PHE A 14 19.11 -8.91 -9.13
C PHE A 14 18.85 -9.71 -7.84
N ASN A 15 19.70 -9.56 -6.83
CA ASN A 15 19.59 -10.30 -5.57
C ASN A 15 18.46 -9.81 -4.64
N ASP A 16 18.04 -8.55 -4.80
CA ASP A 16 17.10 -7.89 -3.88
C ASP A 16 15.81 -7.42 -4.59
N LYS A 17 15.65 -7.69 -5.88
CA LYS A 17 14.43 -7.35 -6.62
C LYS A 17 13.28 -8.29 -6.24
N VAL A 18 12.09 -7.71 -6.13
CA VAL A 18 10.79 -8.36 -5.97
C VAL A 18 9.86 -7.77 -7.03
N GLY A 19 9.30 -8.64 -7.87
CA GLY A 19 8.47 -8.27 -9.02
C GLY A 19 9.03 -8.84 -10.34
N PRO A 20 8.51 -8.42 -11.51
CA PRO A 20 7.52 -7.38 -11.73
C PRO A 20 6.14 -7.71 -11.14
N LEU A 21 5.46 -6.69 -10.62
CA LEU A 21 4.15 -6.82 -9.96
C LEU A 21 3.01 -6.35 -10.89
N LYS A 22 2.15 -5.44 -10.44
CA LYS A 22 1.22 -4.73 -11.33
C LYS A 22 1.96 -3.64 -12.11
N ASP A 23 1.62 -3.42 -13.38
CA ASP A 23 2.15 -2.33 -14.22
C ASP A 23 3.69 -2.23 -14.26
N GLY A 24 4.39 -3.37 -14.16
CA GLY A 24 5.86 -3.41 -14.21
C GLY A 24 6.57 -2.90 -12.95
N VAL A 25 5.83 -2.66 -11.86
CA VAL A 25 6.37 -2.11 -10.62
C VAL A 25 7.31 -3.09 -9.91
N LEU A 26 8.44 -2.57 -9.42
CA LEU A 26 9.44 -3.34 -8.69
C LEU A 26 9.69 -2.82 -7.28
N PHE A 27 10.03 -3.74 -6.38
CA PHE A 27 10.37 -3.45 -5.00
C PHE A 27 11.69 -4.10 -4.60
N HIS A 28 12.39 -3.52 -3.62
CA HIS A 28 13.42 -4.25 -2.88
C HIS A 28 12.77 -5.25 -1.92
N LYS A 29 13.43 -6.37 -1.56
CA LYS A 29 12.90 -7.29 -0.53
C LYS A 29 12.71 -6.58 0.81
N GLY A 30 13.56 -5.59 1.10
CA GLY A 30 13.43 -4.72 2.26
C GLY A 30 12.29 -3.70 2.14
N CYS A 31 11.93 -3.27 0.94
CA CYS A 31 10.87 -2.29 0.70
C CYS A 31 9.48 -2.92 0.48
N PHE A 32 9.42 -4.23 0.23
CA PHE A 32 8.17 -4.95 0.00
C PHE A 32 7.41 -5.16 1.31
N LYS A 33 6.69 -4.12 1.72
CA LYS A 33 6.02 -4.00 3.01
C LYS A 33 4.65 -3.38 2.84
N CYS A 34 3.70 -3.76 3.68
CA CYS A 34 2.37 -3.18 3.69
C CYS A 34 2.44 -1.66 3.83
N TRP A 35 1.74 -0.92 2.96
CA TRP A 35 1.64 0.54 3.02
C TRP A 35 1.12 1.04 4.37
N ILE A 36 0.18 0.31 4.97
CA ILE A 36 -0.50 0.73 6.20
C ILE A 36 0.27 0.35 7.47
N CYS A 37 0.69 -0.91 7.63
CA CYS A 37 1.34 -1.38 8.87
C CYS A 37 2.86 -1.57 8.77
N GLY A 38 3.46 -1.48 7.59
CA GLY A 38 4.90 -1.72 7.41
C GLY A 38 5.35 -3.16 7.60
N SER A 39 4.43 -4.11 7.83
CA SER A 39 4.74 -5.54 7.89
C SER A 39 5.37 -6.00 6.59
N ARG A 40 6.45 -6.80 6.68
CA ARG A 40 7.11 -7.39 5.51
C ARG A 40 6.16 -8.35 4.82
N LEU A 41 6.01 -8.19 3.51
CA LEU A 41 5.16 -9.03 2.68
C LEU A 41 6.02 -10.00 1.88
N SER A 42 5.39 -11.00 1.30
CA SER A 42 5.96 -11.92 0.33
C SER A 42 5.04 -11.99 -0.88
N LEU A 43 5.51 -12.53 -2.00
CA LEU A 43 4.67 -12.72 -3.20
C LEU A 43 3.42 -13.58 -2.94
N LYS A 44 3.38 -14.34 -1.84
CA LYS A 44 2.21 -15.13 -1.44
C LYS A 44 1.24 -14.39 -0.52
N THR A 45 1.72 -13.36 0.19
CA THR A 45 0.97 -12.72 1.30
C THR A 45 0.63 -11.26 1.03
N TYR A 46 1.06 -10.73 -0.11
CA TYR A 46 0.71 -9.38 -0.53
C TYR A 46 -0.65 -9.37 -1.24
N HIS A 47 -1.32 -8.23 -1.12
CA HIS A 47 -2.56 -7.93 -1.80
C HIS A 47 -2.47 -6.53 -2.39
N ASN A 48 -3.04 -6.34 -3.58
CA ASN A 48 -3.19 -5.02 -4.18
C ASN A 48 -4.57 -4.44 -3.86
N ASN A 49 -4.71 -3.14 -3.99
CA ASN A 49 -6.01 -2.48 -3.91
C ASN A 49 -6.93 -3.00 -5.04
N ARG A 50 -8.09 -3.53 -4.66
CA ARG A 50 -9.09 -4.06 -5.62
C ARG A 50 -10.06 -2.98 -6.08
N ASN A 51 -10.13 -1.88 -5.37
CA ASN A 51 -11.07 -0.79 -5.61
C ASN A 51 -10.49 0.25 -6.58
N ASP A 52 -9.18 0.50 -6.52
CA ASP A 52 -8.47 1.41 -7.42
C ASP A 52 -7.45 0.65 -8.26
N ASN A 53 -7.63 0.69 -9.58
CA ASN A 53 -6.71 0.05 -10.51
C ASN A 53 -5.43 0.86 -10.75
N GLN A 54 -5.40 2.14 -10.40
CA GLN A 54 -4.22 2.99 -10.50
C GLN A 54 -3.33 2.90 -9.25
N ASP A 55 -3.82 2.30 -8.17
CA ASP A 55 -3.05 2.10 -6.96
C ASP A 55 -2.03 0.97 -7.13
N LEU A 56 -0.75 1.36 -7.03
CA LEU A 56 0.42 0.49 -7.15
C LEU A 56 0.99 0.06 -5.78
N GLU A 57 0.31 0.44 -4.70
CA GLU A 57 0.67 0.08 -3.33
C GLU A 57 0.35 -1.38 -2.99
N VAL A 58 1.10 -1.91 -2.02
CA VAL A 58 0.94 -3.28 -1.55
C VAL A 58 0.47 -3.32 -0.11
N TYR A 59 -0.44 -4.25 0.16
CA TYR A 59 -1.17 -4.37 1.41
C TYR A 59 -1.07 -5.80 1.98
N CYS A 60 -1.21 -5.95 3.28
CA CYS A 60 -1.43 -7.26 3.89
C CYS A 60 -2.92 -7.64 3.83
N ALA A 61 -3.26 -8.90 4.09
CA ALA A 61 -4.65 -9.36 4.10
C ALA A 61 -5.56 -8.55 5.05
N GLY A 62 -5.03 -8.02 6.15
CA GLY A 62 -5.78 -7.22 7.11
C GLY A 62 -5.88 -5.72 6.77
N HIS A 63 -5.19 -5.25 5.73
CA HIS A 63 -5.15 -3.85 5.31
C HIS A 63 -5.43 -3.65 3.82
N VAL A 64 -5.75 -4.71 3.09
CA VAL A 64 -6.16 -4.58 1.69
C VAL A 64 -7.50 -3.85 1.65
N PRO A 65 -7.62 -2.76 0.87
CA PRO A 65 -8.91 -2.11 0.66
C PRO A 65 -9.87 -3.10 0.00
N THR A 66 -10.88 -3.53 0.74
CA THR A 66 -11.99 -4.33 0.22
C THR A 66 -13.16 -3.40 -0.08
N PRO A 67 -13.70 -3.40 -1.30
CA PRO A 67 -14.97 -2.73 -1.55
C PRO A 67 -16.06 -3.43 -0.73
N GLY A 68 -16.53 -2.79 0.34
CA GLY A 68 -17.71 -3.20 1.08
C GLY A 68 -18.97 -2.77 0.31
N PRO A 69 -20.13 -3.45 0.50
CA PRO A 69 -21.38 -3.05 -0.13
C PRO A 69 -21.70 -1.60 0.21
N HIS A 70 -21.66 -1.22 1.50
CA HIS A 70 -21.68 0.16 1.98
C HIS A 70 -20.93 0.17 3.33
N ASP A 71 -19.71 0.73 3.45
CA ASP A 71 -19.14 1.18 4.73
C ASP A 71 -17.77 1.85 4.58
N ALA A 72 -17.52 2.81 5.48
CA ALA A 72 -16.32 3.63 5.57
C ALA A 72 -15.09 2.85 6.09
N ILE A 73 -13.91 3.22 5.59
CA ILE A 73 -12.62 2.59 5.91
C ILE A 73 -12.33 2.65 7.42
N PRO A 74 -11.90 1.54 8.06
CA PRO A 74 -11.58 1.52 9.48
C PRO A 74 -10.41 2.45 9.77
N TYR A 75 -10.72 3.61 10.34
CA TYR A 75 -9.76 4.47 10.99
C TYR A 75 -9.17 3.72 12.18
N ARG A 76 -7.99 3.13 12.00
CA ARG A 76 -7.17 2.74 13.16
C ARG A 76 -6.85 4.02 13.91
N SER A 77 -7.24 4.07 15.17
CA SER A 77 -7.02 5.12 16.17
C SER A 77 -5.55 5.58 16.34
N ASN A 78 -4.60 5.00 15.60
CA ASN A 78 -3.20 5.42 15.55
C ASN A 78 -2.84 6.24 14.29
N LEU A 79 -3.80 6.58 13.43
CA LEU A 79 -3.59 7.45 12.25
C LEU A 79 -3.65 8.96 12.58
N LEU A 80 -3.81 9.36 13.84
CA LEU A 80 -3.71 10.78 14.24
C LEU A 80 -2.28 11.35 14.13
N TRP A 81 -1.29 10.49 13.95
CA TRP A 81 0.11 10.89 13.81
C TRP A 81 0.76 10.12 12.65
N SER A 82 0.51 10.57 11.43
CA SER A 82 1.34 10.21 10.29
C SER A 82 1.43 11.41 9.35
N PRO A 83 2.58 12.12 9.28
CA PRO A 83 2.74 13.36 8.50
C PRO A 83 2.53 13.21 6.98
N LYS A 84 2.24 12.00 6.49
CA LYS A 84 2.26 11.63 5.06
C LYS A 84 0.88 11.36 4.47
N THR A 85 -0.19 11.33 5.27
CA THR A 85 -1.57 11.15 4.79
C THR A 85 -2.32 12.48 4.81
N LYS A 86 -1.87 13.47 4.03
CA LYS A 86 -2.76 14.55 3.59
C LYS A 86 -3.55 14.03 2.39
N GLY A 87 -4.53 13.20 2.68
CA GLY A 87 -5.67 12.95 1.81
C GLY A 87 -6.88 13.44 2.58
N GLU A 88 -7.54 14.47 2.05
CA GLU A 88 -8.77 15.02 2.61
C GLU A 88 -9.86 13.95 2.55
N TYR A 89 -10.09 13.24 3.64
CA TYR A 89 -11.31 12.48 3.85
C TYR A 89 -12.23 13.38 4.68
N PRO A 90 -13.34 13.90 4.13
CA PRO A 90 -14.29 14.69 4.90
C PRO A 90 -15.03 13.77 5.86
N HIS A 91 -14.44 13.55 7.03
CA HIS A 91 -15.13 12.95 8.16
C HIS A 91 -15.88 14.09 8.87
N ASN A 92 -17.12 14.38 8.46
CA ASN A 92 -18.15 15.06 9.25
C ASN A 92 -19.46 15.20 8.45
N LEU A 93 -20.35 14.20 8.51
CA LEU A 93 -21.79 14.45 8.41
C LEU A 93 -22.60 13.37 9.13
N MET A 94 -22.35 13.19 10.42
CA MET A 94 -23.24 12.41 11.30
C MET A 94 -23.34 13.07 12.67
N ARG A 95 -23.95 14.26 12.76
CA ARG A 95 -24.69 14.69 13.95
C ARG A 95 -25.53 15.95 13.69
N THR A 96 -26.83 15.77 13.44
CA THR A 96 -27.97 16.47 14.06
C THR A 96 -29.24 15.74 13.66
#